data_AF-A0A941XGD4-F1
#
_entry.id   AF-A0A941XGD4-F1
#
_cell.length_a   1.000
_cell.length_b   1.000
_cell.length_c   1.000
_cell.angle_alpha   90.00
_cell.angle_beta   90.00
_cell.angle_gamma   90.00
#
_symmetry.space_group_name_H-M   'P 1'
#
loop_
_entity.id
_entity.type
_entity.pdbx_description
1 polymer ?
#
loop_
_entity_poly.entity_id
_entity_poly.type
_entity_poly.pdbx_seq_one_letter_code
_entity_poly.pdbx_strand_id
1 'polypeptide(L)'
;MGLSQSRTYLFGAIFILGNLLLPQLCHFIPDGGKMWLPIYFFTLIAAYKFGLRVGLLTAIFSPVLNCLLFGMPSLAILPVLLIKSSLLAGVAAGVAHYTQKLSLLHIAVVIVAYQVFGGMAEWLLTGSFMAAVQDFTWGLPGILFQIVGGWLALKGLAKYEF
;
A
#
# COMPACT_ATOMS: atom_id res chain seq x y z
N MET A 1 -12.65 11.19 -13.65
CA MET A 1 -13.63 10.21 -14.19
C MET A 1 -13.74 9.05 -13.23
N GLY A 2 -14.97 8.62 -12.89
CA GLY A 2 -15.19 7.44 -12.05
C GLY A 2 -15.31 6.18 -12.91
N LEU A 3 -14.71 5.06 -12.46
CA LEU A 3 -14.96 3.76 -13.06
C LEU A 3 -16.43 3.35 -12.89
N SER A 4 -16.94 2.53 -13.80
CA SER A 4 -18.20 1.81 -13.56
C SER A 4 -18.07 0.91 -12.32
N GLN A 5 -19.20 0.56 -11.70
CA GLN A 5 -19.21 -0.30 -10.51
C GLN A 5 -18.53 -1.65 -10.78
N SER A 6 -18.85 -2.28 -11.91
CA SER A 6 -18.24 -3.55 -12.31
C SER A 6 -16.73 -3.46 -12.46
N ARG A 7 -16.21 -2.38 -13.08
CA ARG A 7 -14.76 -2.17 -13.22
C ARG A 7 -14.09 -1.88 -11.88
N THR A 8 -14.76 -1.14 -10.99
CA THR A 8 -14.26 -0.86 -9.64
C THR A 8 -14.03 -2.16 -8.86
N TYR A 9 -15.01 -3.06 -8.86
CA TYR A 9 -14.89 -4.36 -8.18
C TYR A 9 -13.91 -5.30 -8.87
N LEU A 10 -13.86 -5.32 -10.20
CA LEU A 10 -12.91 -6.14 -10.94
C LEU A 10 -11.46 -5.76 -10.62
N PHE A 11 -11.11 -4.47 -10.75
CA PHE A 11 -9.77 -4.00 -10.43
C PHE A 11 -9.47 -4.14 -8.93
N GLY A 12 -10.46 -3.85 -8.08
CA GLY A 12 -10.35 -4.09 -6.63
C GLY A 12 -9.96 -5.53 -6.33
N ALA A 13 -10.66 -6.51 -6.92
CA ALA A 13 -10.38 -7.93 -6.74
C ALA A 13 -8.98 -8.32 -7.24
N ILE A 14 -8.57 -7.83 -8.42
CA ILE A 14 -7.23 -8.11 -8.97
C ILE A 14 -6.14 -7.59 -8.03
N PHE A 15 -6.27 -6.36 -7.54
CA PHE A 15 -5.27 -5.79 -6.62
C PHE A 15 -5.29 -6.43 -5.25
N ILE A 16 -6.47 -6.83 -4.75
CA ILE A 16 -6.59 -7.61 -3.52
C ILE A 16 -5.88 -8.95 -3.66
N LEU A 17 -6.09 -9.68 -4.76
CA LEU A 17 -5.40 -10.93 -5.05
C LEU A 17 -3.88 -10.74 -5.14
N GLY A 18 -3.41 -9.69 -5.83
CA GLY A 18 -2.00 -9.34 -5.87
C GLY A 18 -1.43 -9.10 -4.47
N ASN A 19 -2.16 -8.38 -3.62
CA ASN A 19 -1.81 -8.13 -2.22
C ASN A 19 -2.03 -9.32 -1.28
N LEU A 20 -2.63 -10.42 -1.74
CA LEU A 20 -2.63 -11.70 -1.02
C LEU A 20 -1.40 -12.51 -1.41
N LEU A 21 -1.06 -12.55 -2.70
CA LEU A 21 0.05 -13.34 -3.21
C LEU A 21 1.42 -12.76 -2.86
N LEU A 22 1.60 -11.45 -3.07
CA LEU A 22 2.92 -10.82 -2.91
C LEU A 22 3.45 -10.91 -1.47
N PRO A 23 2.66 -10.68 -0.40
CA PRO A 23 3.13 -10.94 0.95
C PRO A 23 3.61 -12.36 1.18
N GLN A 24 2.87 -13.36 0.69
CA GLN A 24 3.27 -14.77 0.83
C GLN A 24 4.60 -15.06 0.12
N LEU A 25 4.83 -14.47 -1.05
CA LEU A 25 6.13 -14.55 -1.73
C LEU A 25 7.26 -13.94 -0.89
N CYS A 26 7.03 -12.78 -0.27
CA CYS A 26 8.02 -12.16 0.60
C CYS A 26 8.29 -12.97 1.87
N HIS A 27 7.31 -13.73 2.38
CA HIS A 27 7.46 -14.58 3.57
C HIS A 27 8.36 -15.82 3.35
N PHE A 28 8.81 -16.10 2.12
CA PHE A 28 9.89 -17.07 1.89
C PHE A 28 11.25 -16.60 2.44
N ILE A 29 11.38 -15.32 2.73
CA ILE A 29 12.55 -14.74 3.41
C ILE A 29 12.13 -14.45 4.87
N PRO A 30 12.95 -14.81 5.88
CA PRO A 30 12.71 -14.43 7.26
C PRO A 30 12.44 -12.93 7.41
N ASP A 31 11.39 -12.57 8.14
CA ASP A 31 10.90 -11.19 8.32
C ASP A 31 10.60 -10.42 7.00
N GLY A 32 10.46 -11.12 5.87
CA GLY A 32 10.27 -10.50 4.57
C GLY A 32 9.02 -9.63 4.46
N GLY A 33 7.95 -9.94 5.22
CA GLY A 33 6.78 -9.08 5.29
C GLY A 33 7.07 -7.67 5.85
N LYS A 34 7.91 -7.57 6.90
CA LYS A 34 8.32 -6.30 7.50
C LYS A 34 9.37 -5.59 6.64
N MET A 35 10.26 -6.36 6.04
CA MET A 35 11.35 -5.82 5.22
C MET A 35 10.87 -5.23 3.89
N TRP A 36 10.01 -5.96 3.18
CA TRP A 36 9.58 -5.61 1.82
C TRP A 36 8.29 -4.79 1.79
N LEU A 37 7.56 -4.73 2.90
CA LEU A 37 6.29 -4.02 3.03
C LEU A 37 5.31 -4.30 1.85
N PRO A 38 5.14 -5.58 1.45
CA PRO A 38 4.54 -5.94 0.15
C PRO A 38 3.05 -5.56 0.01
N ILE A 39 2.33 -5.49 1.13
CA ILE A 39 0.88 -5.24 1.15
C ILE A 39 0.49 -3.83 0.69
N TYR A 40 1.44 -2.90 0.70
CA TYR A 40 1.21 -1.53 0.25
C TYR A 40 1.38 -1.38 -1.26
N PHE A 41 2.05 -2.33 -1.93
CA PHE A 41 2.45 -2.19 -3.32
C PHE A 41 1.26 -2.09 -4.28
N PHE A 42 0.35 -3.07 -4.26
CA PHE A 42 -0.83 -2.99 -5.13
C PHE A 42 -1.85 -1.97 -4.65
N THR A 43 -1.87 -1.64 -3.35
CA THR A 43 -2.66 -0.52 -2.81
C THR A 43 -2.25 0.81 -3.44
N LEU A 44 -0.94 1.08 -3.53
CA LEU A 44 -0.39 2.25 -4.22
C LEU A 44 -0.84 2.31 -5.68
N ILE A 45 -0.69 1.20 -6.42
CA ILE A 45 -1.04 1.15 -7.85
C ILE A 45 -2.56 1.36 -8.03
N ALA A 46 -3.36 0.64 -7.25
CA ALA A 46 -4.82 0.72 -7.24
C ALA A 46 -5.30 2.16 -7.01
N ALA A 47 -4.80 2.80 -5.96
CA ALA A 47 -5.21 4.14 -5.57
C ALA A 47 -4.74 5.21 -6.55
N TYR A 48 -3.48 5.15 -6.99
CA TYR A 48 -2.89 6.18 -7.86
C TYR A 48 -3.52 6.15 -9.27
N LYS A 49 -3.74 4.96 -9.85
CA LYS A 49 -4.26 4.84 -11.21
C LYS A 49 -5.78 4.76 -11.29
N PHE A 50 -6.42 4.03 -10.37
CA PHE A 50 -7.86 3.73 -10.45
C PHE A 50 -8.69 4.52 -9.44
N GLY A 51 -8.03 5.36 -8.65
CA GLY A 51 -8.65 6.31 -7.72
C GLY A 51 -9.00 5.72 -6.37
N LEU A 52 -9.54 6.59 -5.51
CA LEU A 52 -9.73 6.33 -4.08
C LEU A 52 -10.59 5.09 -3.79
N ARG A 53 -11.65 4.84 -4.58
CA ARG A 53 -12.55 3.71 -4.32
C ARG A 53 -11.84 2.37 -4.46
N VAL A 54 -11.11 2.16 -5.57
CA VAL A 54 -10.34 0.93 -5.79
C VAL A 54 -9.21 0.86 -4.77
N GLY A 55 -8.52 1.97 -4.52
CA GLY A 55 -7.48 2.07 -3.50
C GLY A 55 -7.93 1.65 -2.10
N LEU A 56 -9.09 2.14 -1.62
CA LEU A 56 -9.63 1.81 -0.30
C LEU A 56 -10.13 0.37 -0.21
N LEU A 57 -10.75 -0.16 -1.27
CA LEU A 57 -11.10 -1.59 -1.33
C LEU A 57 -9.84 -2.44 -1.14
N THR A 58 -8.78 -2.16 -1.87
CA THR A 58 -7.50 -2.86 -1.71
C THR A 58 -6.90 -2.63 -0.33
N ALA A 59 -6.86 -1.39 0.17
CA ALA A 59 -6.27 -1.03 1.46
C ALA A 59 -6.93 -1.71 2.67
N ILE A 60 -8.23 -1.97 2.60
CA ILE A 60 -9.00 -2.53 3.72
C ILE A 60 -9.09 -4.06 3.61
N PHE A 61 -9.51 -4.57 2.44
CA PHE A 61 -9.73 -6.00 2.29
C PHE A 61 -8.41 -6.78 2.26
N SER A 62 -7.33 -6.22 1.72
CA SER A 62 -6.06 -6.96 1.67
C SER A 62 -5.50 -7.30 3.06
N PRO A 63 -5.36 -6.37 4.03
CA PRO A 63 -4.89 -6.73 5.37
C PRO A 63 -5.85 -7.66 6.11
N VAL A 64 -7.17 -7.44 5.98
CA VAL A 64 -8.18 -8.29 6.62
C VAL A 64 -8.11 -9.71 6.09
N LEU A 65 -8.09 -9.90 4.77
CA LEU A 65 -8.04 -11.23 4.16
C LEU A 65 -6.70 -11.91 4.41
N ASN A 66 -5.57 -11.19 4.40
CA ASN A 66 -4.28 -11.78 4.78
C ASN A 66 -4.33 -12.30 6.24
N CYS A 67 -4.89 -11.51 7.16
CA CYS A 67 -5.03 -11.90 8.56
C CYS A 67 -5.95 -13.11 8.73
N LEU A 68 -7.08 -13.15 8.02
CA LEU A 68 -8.06 -14.24 8.14
C LEU A 68 -7.60 -15.54 7.47
N LEU A 69 -6.91 -15.45 6.33
CA LEU A 69 -6.53 -16.62 5.53
C LEU A 69 -5.17 -17.20 5.96
N PHE A 70 -4.24 -16.35 6.41
CA PHE A 70 -2.85 -16.75 6.67
C PHE A 70 -2.39 -16.46 8.10
N GLY A 71 -3.24 -15.87 8.94
CA GLY A 71 -2.89 -15.51 10.33
C GLY A 71 -1.88 -14.36 10.44
N MET A 72 -1.59 -13.65 9.34
CA MET A 72 -0.59 -12.57 9.28
C MET A 72 -1.19 -11.33 8.61
N PRO A 73 -1.01 -10.10 9.15
CA PRO A 73 -0.38 -9.80 10.44
C PRO A 73 -1.22 -10.34 11.60
N SER A 74 -0.66 -10.33 12.82
CA SER A 74 -1.46 -10.61 14.01
C SER A 74 -2.57 -9.58 14.20
N LEU A 75 -3.65 -9.97 14.88
CA LEU A 75 -4.78 -9.08 15.17
C LEU A 75 -4.38 -7.81 15.93
N ALA A 76 -3.30 -7.86 16.72
CA ALA A 76 -2.79 -6.70 17.45
C ALA A 76 -2.20 -5.61 16.53
N ILE A 77 -1.60 -6.00 15.40
CA ILE A 77 -0.95 -5.07 14.47
C ILE A 77 -1.90 -4.70 13.30
N LEU A 78 -2.96 -5.49 13.07
CA LEU A 78 -3.94 -5.24 12.01
C LEU A 78 -4.49 -3.79 11.98
N PRO A 79 -4.84 -3.14 13.12
CA PRO A 79 -5.29 -1.74 13.10
C PRO A 79 -4.25 -0.78 12.51
N VAL A 80 -2.96 -0.99 12.82
CA VAL A 80 -1.85 -0.17 12.29
C VAL A 80 -1.75 -0.34 10.77
N LEU A 81 -1.82 -1.57 10.26
CA LEU A 81 -1.77 -1.83 8.81
C LEU A 81 -2.96 -1.23 8.07
N LEU A 82 -4.16 -1.30 8.65
CA LEU A 82 -5.36 -0.71 8.06
C LEU A 82 -5.23 0.81 7.95
N ILE A 83 -4.69 1.47 8.99
CA ILE A 83 -4.46 2.93 8.97
C ILE A 83 -3.39 3.27 7.92
N LYS A 84 -2.22 2.62 7.95
CA LYS A 84 -1.14 2.85 6.98
C LYS A 84 -1.60 2.65 5.55
N SER A 85 -2.32 1.56 5.27
CA SER A 85 -2.82 1.24 3.93
C SER A 85 -3.88 2.24 3.46
N SER A 86 -4.77 2.67 4.35
CA SER A 86 -5.80 3.65 4.02
C SER A 86 -5.22 5.04 3.80
N LEU A 87 -4.24 5.45 4.60
CA LEU A 87 -3.47 6.68 4.40
C LEU A 87 -2.76 6.66 3.04
N LEU A 88 -2.08 5.56 2.72
CA LEU A 88 -1.45 5.37 1.42
C LEU A 88 -2.45 5.53 0.29
N ALA A 89 -3.61 4.87 0.36
CA ALA A 89 -4.65 4.97 -0.65
C ALA A 89 -5.17 6.41 -0.80
N GLY A 90 -5.42 7.09 0.32
CA GLY A 90 -5.87 8.48 0.35
C GLY A 90 -4.86 9.43 -0.29
N VAL A 91 -3.60 9.36 0.15
CA VAL A 91 -2.53 10.24 -0.36
C VAL A 91 -2.22 9.92 -1.82
N ALA A 92 -2.13 8.65 -2.22
CA ALA A 92 -1.89 8.26 -3.61
C ALA A 92 -2.97 8.79 -4.56
N ALA A 93 -4.24 8.57 -4.20
CA ALA A 93 -5.36 9.08 -5.00
C ALA A 93 -5.39 10.62 -5.03
N GLY A 94 -5.08 11.27 -3.90
CA GLY A 94 -4.97 12.72 -3.80
C GLY A 94 -3.87 13.28 -4.70
N VAL A 95 -2.63 12.78 -4.57
CA VAL A 95 -1.50 13.22 -5.40
C VAL A 95 -1.78 13.01 -6.88
N ALA A 96 -2.32 11.85 -7.28
CA ALA A 96 -2.70 11.59 -8.66
C ALA A 96 -3.77 12.59 -9.15
N HIS A 97 -4.80 12.85 -8.34
CA HIS A 97 -5.86 13.79 -8.68
C HIS A 97 -5.38 15.24 -8.81
N TYR A 98 -4.53 15.72 -7.90
CA TYR A 98 -4.08 17.12 -7.92
C TYR A 98 -2.99 17.37 -8.96
N THR A 99 -2.07 16.43 -9.14
CA THR A 99 -0.91 16.64 -10.03
C THR A 99 -1.19 16.24 -11.48
N GLN A 100 -2.12 15.29 -11.70
CA GLN A 100 -2.40 14.69 -13.00
C GLN A 100 -1.14 14.18 -13.72
N LYS A 101 -0.09 13.84 -12.97
CA LYS A 101 1.24 13.50 -13.48
C LYS A 101 1.77 12.28 -12.75
N LEU A 102 2.58 11.48 -13.44
CA LEU A 102 3.35 10.40 -12.84
C LEU A 102 4.84 10.76 -12.86
N SER A 103 5.47 10.79 -11.68
CA SER A 103 6.92 10.95 -11.55
C SER A 103 7.42 10.18 -10.33
N LEU A 104 8.71 9.85 -10.29
CA LEU A 104 9.33 9.23 -9.11
C LEU A 104 9.12 10.09 -7.85
N LEU A 105 9.18 11.42 -7.99
CA LEU A 105 8.96 12.36 -6.89
C LEU A 105 7.54 12.25 -6.33
N HIS A 106 6.52 12.16 -7.19
CA HIS A 106 5.13 12.00 -6.73
C HIS A 106 4.96 10.71 -5.92
N ILE A 107 5.53 9.60 -6.40
CA ILE A 107 5.47 8.32 -5.68
C ILE A 107 6.25 8.39 -4.35
N ALA A 108 7.42 9.04 -4.35
CA ALA A 108 8.19 9.27 -3.12
C ALA A 108 7.41 10.11 -2.10
N VAL A 109 6.73 11.18 -2.52
CA VAL A 109 5.88 12.00 -1.63
C VAL A 109 4.77 11.16 -1.01
N VAL A 110 4.09 10.34 -1.82
CA VAL A 110 3.04 9.43 -1.34
C VAL A 110 3.59 8.49 -0.27
N ILE A 111 4.75 7.87 -0.53
CA ILE A 111 5.35 6.88 0.35
C ILE A 111 5.85 7.51 1.65
N VAL A 112 6.55 8.64 1.57
CA VAL A 112 7.01 9.38 2.76
C VAL A 112 5.82 9.84 3.61
N ALA A 113 4.75 10.34 2.99
CA ALA A 113 3.58 10.81 3.72
C ALA A 113 2.92 9.68 4.54
N TYR A 114 2.61 8.53 3.92
CA TYR A 114 1.98 7.46 4.71
C TYR A 114 2.94 6.85 5.73
N GLN A 115 4.26 6.84 5.48
CA GLN A 115 5.24 6.35 6.45
C GLN A 115 5.32 7.28 7.67
N VAL A 116 5.35 8.60 7.47
CA VAL A 116 5.38 9.58 8.57
C VAL A 116 4.07 9.53 9.37
N PHE A 117 2.92 9.73 8.73
CA PHE A 117 1.64 9.75 9.43
C PHE A 117 1.25 8.37 9.98
N GLY A 118 1.60 7.31 9.25
CA GLY A 118 1.42 5.94 9.68
C GLY A 118 2.30 5.55 10.85
N GLY A 119 3.56 6.01 10.89
CA GLY A 119 4.46 5.83 12.03
C GLY A 119 3.98 6.58 13.27
N MET A 120 3.40 7.77 13.10
CA MET A 120 2.72 8.48 14.20
C MET A 120 1.53 7.67 14.74
N ALA A 121 0.69 7.12 13.85
CA ALA A 121 -0.44 6.29 14.26
C ALA A 121 0.02 5.00 14.97
N GLU A 122 1.08 4.36 14.47
CA GLU A 122 1.68 3.19 15.10
C GLU A 122 2.21 3.51 16.50
N TRP A 123 2.95 4.62 16.64
CA TRP A 123 3.43 5.06 17.94
C TRP A 123 2.28 5.26 18.92
N LEU A 124 1.21 5.95 18.51
CA LEU A 124 0.04 6.19 19.36
C LEU A 124 -0.66 4.89 19.77
N LEU A 125 -0.79 3.93 18.86
CA LEU A 125 -1.48 2.66 19.12
C LEU A 125 -0.64 1.67 19.93
N THR A 126 0.68 1.66 19.75
CA THR A 126 1.60 0.75 20.45
C THR A 126 2.15 1.33 21.74
N GLY A 127 2.07 2.65 21.93
CA GLY A 127 2.72 3.37 23.03
C GLY A 127 4.25 3.41 22.92
N SER A 128 4.84 2.90 21.82
CA SER A 128 6.29 2.74 21.68
C SER A 128 6.83 3.51 20.48
N PHE A 129 7.51 4.61 20.74
CA PHE A 129 8.22 5.36 19.70
C PHE A 129 9.31 4.51 19.04
N MET A 130 9.98 3.66 19.83
CA MET A 130 11.02 2.77 19.32
C MET A 130 10.48 1.69 18.40
N ALA A 131 9.28 1.17 18.65
CA ALA A 131 8.63 0.24 17.72
C ALA A 131 8.37 0.92 16.36
N ALA A 132 7.82 2.13 16.36
CA ALA A 132 7.55 2.88 15.12
C ALA A 132 8.83 3.21 14.32
N VAL A 133 9.91 3.61 15.01
CA VAL A 133 11.21 3.86 14.36
C VAL A 133 11.82 2.57 13.81
N GLN A 134 11.69 1.47 14.54
CA GLN A 134 12.16 0.16 14.07
C GLN A 134 11.37 -0.28 12.85
N ASP A 135 10.03 -0.22 12.86
CA ASP A 135 9.19 -0.60 11.71
C ASP A 135 9.60 0.17 10.44
N PHE A 136 9.82 1.48 10.57
CA PHE A 136 10.34 2.31 9.48
C PHE A 136 11.72 1.85 8.98
N THR A 137 12.65 1.57 9.92
CA THR A 137 14.03 1.19 9.60
C THR A 137 14.09 -0.16 8.87
N TRP A 138 13.35 -1.15 9.38
CA TRP A 138 13.23 -2.46 8.74
C TRP A 138 12.57 -2.37 7.38
N GLY A 139 11.62 -1.44 7.22
CA GLY A 139 10.87 -1.22 5.99
C GLY A 139 11.62 -0.47 4.88
N LEU A 140 12.86 0.01 5.10
CA LEU A 140 13.61 0.78 4.09
C LEU A 140 13.75 0.06 2.73
N PRO A 141 14.06 -1.25 2.65
CA PRO A 141 14.09 -1.97 1.39
C PRO A 141 12.72 -1.94 0.68
N GLY A 142 11.65 -2.17 1.43
CA GLY A 142 10.27 -2.09 0.94
C GLY A 142 9.86 -0.70 0.48
N ILE A 143 10.31 0.36 1.16
CA ILE A 143 10.09 1.75 0.76
C ILE A 143 10.74 2.02 -0.60
N LEU A 144 12.01 1.64 -0.78
CA LEU A 144 12.71 1.80 -2.06
C LEU A 144 12.05 0.99 -3.17
N PHE A 145 11.66 -0.26 -2.87
CA PHE A 145 10.92 -1.11 -3.79
C PHE A 145 9.59 -0.48 -4.22
N GLN A 146 8.81 0.08 -3.28
CA GLN A 146 7.56 0.77 -3.59
C GLN A 146 7.80 2.01 -4.46
N ILE A 147 8.84 2.80 -4.19
CA ILE A 147 9.14 4.01 -5.00
C ILE A 147 9.46 3.62 -6.44
N VAL A 148 10.44 2.75 -6.63
CA VAL A 148 10.95 2.40 -7.97
C VAL A 148 9.99 1.47 -8.68
N GLY A 149 9.57 0.38 -8.03
CA GLY A 149 8.66 -0.61 -8.57
C GLY A 149 7.26 -0.04 -8.82
N GLY A 150 6.75 0.77 -7.90
CA GLY A 150 5.44 1.42 -8.07
C GLY A 150 5.45 2.40 -9.24
N TRP A 151 6.51 3.21 -9.38
CA TRP A 151 6.67 4.09 -10.54
C TRP A 151 6.78 3.30 -11.85
N LEU A 152 7.60 2.24 -11.91
CA LEU A 152 7.73 1.40 -13.10
C LEU A 152 6.40 0.75 -13.49
N ALA A 153 5.68 0.18 -12.52
CA ALA A 153 4.39 -0.46 -12.74
C ALA A 153 3.36 0.54 -13.26
N LEU A 154 3.24 1.71 -12.62
CA LEU A 154 2.32 2.77 -13.05
C LEU A 154 2.69 3.32 -14.44
N LYS A 155 3.98 3.48 -14.73
CA LYS A 155 4.46 3.94 -16.04
C LYS A 155 4.17 2.91 -17.13
N GLY A 156 4.31 1.63 -16.81
CA GLY A 156 3.93 0.53 -17.70
C GLY A 156 2.43 0.54 -18.00
N LEU A 157 1.60 0.69 -16.96
CA LEU A 157 0.14 0.76 -17.11
C LEU A 157 -0.33 2.01 -17.87
N ALA A 158 0.38 3.14 -17.77
CA ALA A 158 0.06 4.37 -18.50
C ALA A 158 0.29 4.26 -20.02
N LYS A 159 1.13 3.32 -20.48
CA LYS A 159 1.31 3.06 -21.92
C LYS A 159 0.12 2.35 -22.58
N TYR A 160 -0.77 1.77 -21.78
CA TYR A 160 -1.95 1.03 -22.25
C TYR A 160 -3.24 1.87 -22.26
N GLU A 161 -3.14 3.18 -22.07
CA GLU A 161 -4.30 4.07 -22.16
C GLU A 161 -4.44 4.58 -23.60
N PHE A 162 -5.49 4.10 -24.28
CA PHE A 162 -6.11 4.66 -25.48
C PHE A 162 -7.28 5.56 -25.07
#